data_AF-A0A1F3EAP2-F1
#
_entry.id   AF-A0A1F3EAP2-F1
#
_cell.length_a   1.000
_cell.length_b   1.000
_cell.length_c   1.000
_cell.angle_alpha   90.00
_cell.angle_beta   90.00
_cell.angle_gamma   90.00
#
_symmetry.space_group_name_H-M   'P 1'
#
loop_
_entity.id
_entity.type
_entity.pdbx_description
1 polymer ?
#
loop_
_entity_poly.entity_id
_entity_poly.type
_entity_poly.pdbx_seq_one_letter_code
_entity_poly.pdbx_strand_id
1 'polypeptide(L)'
;MLIFLIQIIGSVTANFEFYLIIVLLAYILYLHLKLVQKNSAINSYIERLQLKDVESKKSEMPDYIDKFNKKNPKDKFLNDDIYSFLFGDNADVKIYLHYTRNENVAKEILKEGFKFVNSFYKTAELVFNDKLYLVHRHNEHKQFGEYVIIISISKETFNHYTRELSKLQAKNIAVEQVLTEIPQYIDENLEEVYTCPKQFIKGYFNYIEGSIIYNPDYDSNYISAKFDENLSKIK
;
A
#
# COMPACT_ATOMS: atom_id res chain seq x y z
N MET A 1 49.48 -24.00 37.41
CA MET A 1 48.28 -23.49 38.11
C MET A 1 47.41 -22.60 37.21
N LEU A 2 48.00 -21.64 36.45
CA LEU A 2 47.24 -20.74 35.56
C LEU A 2 46.52 -21.47 34.39
N ILE A 3 47.16 -22.49 33.79
CA ILE A 3 46.60 -23.25 32.65
C ILE A 3 45.37 -24.09 33.05
N PHE A 4 45.33 -24.59 34.30
CA PHE A 4 44.22 -25.39 34.82
C PHE A 4 42.97 -24.53 35.10
N LEU A 5 43.17 -23.28 35.54
CA LEU A 5 42.08 -22.32 35.75
C LEU A 5 41.43 -21.89 34.42
N ILE A 6 42.22 -21.73 33.35
CA ILE A 6 41.70 -21.35 32.03
C ILE A 6 40.85 -22.48 31.41
N GLN A 7 41.25 -23.75 31.57
CA GLN A 7 40.47 -24.89 31.09
C GLN A 7 39.14 -25.06 31.85
N ILE A 8 39.13 -24.81 33.16
CA ILE A 8 37.90 -24.89 33.97
C ILE A 8 36.93 -23.77 33.56
N ILE A 9 37.41 -22.53 33.41
CA ILE A 9 36.57 -21.38 32.99
C ILE A 9 35.99 -21.61 31.59
N GLY A 10 36.79 -22.10 30.63
CA GLY A 10 36.31 -22.42 29.28
C GLY A 10 35.27 -23.55 29.23
N SER A 11 35.39 -24.56 30.10
CA SER A 11 34.37 -25.62 30.21
C SER A 11 33.06 -25.12 30.82
N VAL A 12 33.14 -24.19 31.78
CA VAL A 12 31.96 -23.63 32.46
C VAL A 12 31.17 -22.72 31.52
N THR A 13 31.85 -21.92 30.69
CA THR A 13 31.19 -21.06 29.69
C THR A 13 30.55 -21.89 28.57
N ALA A 14 31.22 -22.94 28.08
CA ALA A 14 30.65 -23.84 27.06
C ALA A 14 29.40 -24.58 27.57
N ASN A 15 29.39 -24.99 28.84
CA ASN A 15 28.23 -25.62 29.46
C ASN A 15 27.05 -24.65 29.64
N PHE A 16 27.33 -23.36 29.90
CA PHE A 16 26.30 -22.33 30.01
C PHE A 16 25.67 -22.00 28.65
N GLU A 17 26.47 -21.85 27.60
CA GLU A 17 25.98 -21.63 26.23
C GLU A 17 25.10 -22.80 25.76
N PHE A 18 25.50 -24.03 26.05
CA PHE A 18 24.71 -25.21 25.73
C PHE A 18 23.36 -25.24 26.46
N TYR A 19 23.34 -24.88 27.75
CA TYR A 19 22.10 -24.77 28.51
C TYR A 19 21.18 -23.69 27.94
N LEU A 20 21.74 -22.55 27.55
CA LEU A 20 20.99 -21.43 26.95
C LEU A 20 20.38 -21.84 25.60
N ILE A 21 21.11 -22.58 24.77
CA ILE A 21 20.61 -23.14 23.50
C ILE A 21 19.45 -24.11 23.75
N ILE A 22 19.56 -25.00 24.75
CA ILE A 22 18.48 -25.95 25.10
C ILE A 22 17.22 -25.20 25.55
N VAL A 23 17.36 -24.17 26.39
CA VAL A 23 16.24 -23.34 26.84
C VAL A 23 15.57 -22.62 25.67
N LEU A 24 16.36 -22.07 24.74
CA LEU A 24 15.85 -21.43 23.53
C LEU A 24 15.11 -22.42 22.61
N LEU A 25 15.66 -23.63 22.41
CA LEU A 25 15.02 -24.68 21.63
C LEU A 25 13.68 -25.11 22.25
N ALA A 26 13.65 -25.31 23.57
CA ALA A 26 12.43 -25.62 24.30
C ALA A 26 11.39 -24.49 24.16
N TYR A 27 11.83 -23.24 24.18
CA TYR A 27 10.95 -22.08 24.01
C TYR A 27 10.39 -21.96 22.60
N ILE A 28 11.21 -22.19 21.56
CA ILE A 28 10.77 -22.22 20.16
C ILE A 28 9.73 -23.34 19.96
N LEU A 29 9.98 -24.53 20.50
CA LEU A 29 9.05 -25.65 20.43
C LEU A 29 7.71 -25.31 21.14
N TYR A 30 7.78 -24.69 22.32
CA TYR A 30 6.60 -24.22 23.04
C TYR A 30 5.79 -23.21 22.22
N LEU A 31 6.44 -22.24 21.58
CA LEU A 31 5.78 -21.26 20.72
C LEU A 31 5.10 -21.93 19.52
N HIS A 32 5.77 -22.89 18.88
CA HIS A 32 5.19 -23.65 17.77
C HIS A 32 3.93 -24.43 18.19
N LEU A 33 3.97 -25.11 19.33
CA LEU A 33 2.80 -25.81 19.86
C LEU A 33 1.64 -24.85 20.17
N LYS A 34 1.94 -23.68 20.75
CA LYS A 34 0.94 -22.65 21.05
C LYS A 34 0.33 -22.04 19.78
N LEU A 35 1.12 -21.86 18.73
CA LEU A 35 0.66 -21.41 17.41
C LEU A 35 -0.27 -22.43 16.76
N VAL A 36 0.07 -23.72 16.79
CA VAL A 36 -0.78 -24.79 16.25
C VAL A 36 -2.12 -24.87 16.99
N GLN A 37 -2.11 -24.76 18.32
CA GLN A 37 -3.35 -24.73 19.11
C GLN A 37 -4.23 -23.52 18.76
N LYS A 38 -3.64 -22.33 18.62
CA LYS A 38 -4.38 -21.12 18.21
C LYS A 38 -4.93 -21.25 16.79
N ASN A 39 -4.17 -21.80 15.86
CA ASN A 39 -4.63 -22.03 14.48
C ASN A 39 -5.79 -23.03 14.44
N SER A 40 -5.75 -24.09 15.26
CA SER A 40 -6.86 -25.04 15.39
C SER A 40 -8.12 -24.36 15.96
N ALA A 41 -7.98 -23.49 16.96
CA ALA A 41 -9.11 -22.73 17.49
C ALA A 41 -9.71 -21.81 16.41
N ILE A 42 -8.88 -21.06 15.69
CA ILE A 42 -9.31 -20.18 14.58
C ILE A 42 -10.06 -20.96 13.51
N ASN A 43 -9.52 -22.12 13.07
CA ASN A 43 -10.18 -22.97 12.09
C ASN A 43 -11.55 -23.45 12.58
N SER A 44 -11.67 -23.82 13.87
CA SER A 44 -12.97 -24.19 14.44
C SER A 44 -13.98 -23.03 14.50
N TYR A 45 -13.52 -21.79 14.67
CA TYR A 45 -14.40 -20.62 14.62
C TYR A 45 -14.83 -20.31 13.18
N ILE A 46 -13.94 -20.45 12.20
CA ILE A 46 -14.26 -20.30 10.78
C ILE A 46 -15.28 -21.35 10.34
N GLU A 47 -15.09 -22.61 10.73
CA GLU A 47 -16.01 -23.70 10.40
C GLU A 47 -17.39 -23.50 11.05
N ARG A 48 -17.44 -23.02 12.30
CA ARG A 48 -18.70 -22.63 12.96
C ARG A 48 -19.39 -21.46 12.28
N LEU A 49 -18.65 -20.48 11.77
CA LEU A 49 -19.22 -19.35 11.03
C LEU A 49 -19.79 -19.81 9.67
N GLN A 50 -19.08 -20.71 8.98
CA GLN A 50 -19.56 -21.30 7.73
C GLN A 50 -20.80 -22.17 7.93
N LEU A 51 -20.87 -22.96 9.00
CA LEU A 51 -22.06 -23.76 9.35
C LEU A 51 -23.25 -22.86 9.73
N LYS A 52 -23.00 -21.77 10.45
CA LYS A 52 -24.02 -20.78 10.84
C LYS A 52 -24.58 -20.01 9.63
N ASP A 53 -23.74 -19.74 8.62
CA ASP A 53 -24.17 -19.16 7.33
C ASP A 53 -25.02 -20.12 6.49
N VAL A 54 -24.83 -21.44 6.65
CA VAL A 54 -25.62 -22.47 5.95
C VAL A 54 -26.96 -22.74 6.65
N GLU A 55 -26.99 -22.75 7.99
CA GLU A 55 -28.24 -22.86 8.77
C GLU A 55 -29.09 -21.58 8.70
N SER A 56 -28.46 -20.39 8.76
CA SER A 56 -29.17 -19.10 8.66
C SER A 56 -29.82 -18.86 7.28
N LYS A 57 -29.41 -19.60 6.24
CA LYS A 57 -30.06 -19.57 4.92
C LYS A 57 -31.34 -20.43 4.84
N LYS A 58 -31.61 -21.29 5.83
CA LYS A 58 -32.65 -22.33 5.71
C LYS A 58 -33.87 -22.14 6.62
N SER A 59 -33.81 -21.30 7.65
CA SER A 59 -34.98 -21.01 8.47
C SER A 59 -35.12 -19.50 8.72
N GLU A 60 -36.15 -18.94 8.08
CA GLU A 60 -36.88 -17.75 8.54
C GLU A 60 -36.09 -16.44 8.57
N MET A 61 -36.14 -15.69 7.47
CA MET A 61 -36.03 -14.23 7.56
C MET A 61 -37.26 -13.54 6.96
N PRO A 62 -37.85 -12.57 7.69
CA PRO A 62 -39.00 -11.80 7.24
C PRO A 62 -38.60 -10.80 6.15
N ASP A 63 -39.61 -10.45 5.34
CA ASP A 63 -39.68 -9.60 4.14
C ASP A 63 -38.96 -8.23 4.16
N TYR A 64 -38.27 -7.87 5.24
CA TYR A 64 -37.59 -6.58 5.40
C TYR A 64 -36.14 -6.55 4.86
N ILE A 65 -35.50 -7.70 4.62
CA ILE A 65 -34.12 -7.75 4.07
C ILE A 65 -34.10 -7.65 2.54
N ASP A 66 -35.22 -7.88 1.85
CA ASP A 66 -35.25 -7.91 0.39
C ASP A 66 -35.02 -6.53 -0.26
N LYS A 67 -35.10 -5.44 0.52
CA LYS A 67 -34.70 -4.09 0.08
C LYS A 67 -33.20 -3.80 0.18
N PHE A 68 -32.42 -4.58 0.93
CA PHE A 68 -30.96 -4.49 0.99
C PHE A 68 -30.24 -5.48 0.07
N ASN A 69 -30.97 -6.45 -0.50
CA ASN A 69 -30.50 -7.35 -1.55
C ASN A 69 -30.69 -6.79 -2.97
N LYS A 70 -30.66 -5.47 -3.15
CA LYS A 70 -30.25 -4.91 -4.43
C LYS A 70 -28.83 -5.39 -4.67
N LYS A 71 -28.68 -6.45 -5.50
CA LYS A 71 -27.43 -6.98 -6.08
C LYS A 71 -26.25 -6.10 -5.73
N ASN A 72 -25.58 -6.33 -4.61
CA ASN A 72 -24.30 -5.67 -4.37
C ASN A 72 -23.43 -6.10 -5.55
N PRO A 73 -23.08 -5.18 -6.46
CA PRO A 73 -22.26 -5.54 -7.59
C PRO A 73 -20.97 -6.13 -7.01
N LYS A 74 -20.60 -7.33 -7.47
CA LYS A 74 -19.42 -8.01 -6.97
C LYS A 74 -18.23 -7.10 -7.19
N ASP A 75 -17.51 -6.83 -6.11
CA ASP A 75 -16.25 -6.11 -6.12
C ASP A 75 -15.28 -6.79 -7.12
N LYS A 76 -14.86 -6.03 -8.12
CA LYS A 76 -14.02 -6.47 -9.24
C LYS A 76 -12.57 -6.08 -9.06
N PHE A 77 -12.18 -5.50 -7.93
CA PHE A 77 -10.85 -4.91 -7.72
C PHE A 77 -9.68 -5.85 -8.06
N LEU A 78 -9.83 -7.15 -7.77
CA LEU A 78 -8.81 -8.16 -8.04
C LEU A 78 -9.01 -8.96 -9.34
N ASN A 79 -9.88 -8.50 -10.22
CA ASN A 79 -10.03 -9.14 -11.52
C ASN A 79 -8.73 -9.01 -12.32
N ASP A 80 -8.45 -10.00 -13.17
CA ASP A 80 -7.18 -10.09 -13.90
C ASP A 80 -6.89 -8.83 -14.73
N ASP A 81 -7.93 -8.21 -15.32
CA ASP A 81 -7.81 -6.97 -16.08
C ASP A 81 -7.31 -5.80 -15.22
N ILE A 82 -7.88 -5.61 -14.03
CA ILE A 82 -7.47 -4.53 -13.09
C ILE A 82 -6.10 -4.83 -12.51
N TYR A 83 -5.84 -6.10 -12.18
CA TYR A 83 -4.54 -6.50 -11.68
C TYR A 83 -3.42 -6.28 -12.70
N SER A 84 -3.68 -6.64 -13.97
CA SER A 84 -2.79 -6.35 -15.09
C SER A 84 -2.68 -4.85 -15.36
N PHE A 85 -3.76 -4.09 -15.16
CA PHE A 85 -3.69 -2.64 -15.28
C PHE A 85 -2.84 -2.00 -14.17
N LEU A 86 -2.84 -2.55 -12.96
CA LEU A 86 -1.95 -2.10 -11.89
C LEU A 86 -0.49 -2.46 -12.17
N PHE A 87 -0.19 -3.72 -12.49
CA PHE A 87 1.19 -4.26 -12.45
C PHE A 87 1.71 -4.85 -13.76
N GLY A 88 0.95 -4.77 -14.86
CA GLY A 88 1.30 -5.41 -16.14
C GLY A 88 2.44 -4.72 -16.88
N ASP A 89 2.72 -3.45 -16.57
CA ASP A 89 3.89 -2.78 -17.09
C ASP A 89 5.08 -3.29 -16.26
N ASN A 90 5.96 -4.10 -16.85
CA ASN A 90 7.15 -4.67 -16.20
C ASN A 90 8.18 -3.60 -15.73
N ALA A 91 7.78 -2.34 -15.60
CA ALA A 91 8.59 -1.24 -15.12
C ALA A 91 8.67 -1.29 -13.60
N ASP A 92 9.88 -1.09 -13.07
CA ASP A 92 10.11 -0.98 -11.64
C ASP A 92 9.58 0.38 -11.14
N VAL A 93 8.30 0.42 -10.76
CA VAL A 93 7.57 1.64 -10.41
C VAL A 93 7.10 1.64 -8.95
N LYS A 94 6.88 2.84 -8.39
CA LYS A 94 6.09 3.07 -7.19
C LYS A 94 4.67 3.40 -7.61
N ILE A 95 3.70 2.65 -7.09
CA ILE A 95 2.29 2.81 -7.43
C ILE A 95 1.55 3.33 -6.22
N TYR A 96 0.79 4.40 -6.41
CA TYR A 96 -0.11 4.97 -5.41
C TYR A 96 -1.55 4.90 -5.91
N LEU A 97 -2.47 4.57 -5.01
CA LEU A 97 -3.90 4.52 -5.28
C LEU A 97 -4.63 5.65 -4.58
N HIS A 98 -5.41 6.41 -5.34
CA HIS A 98 -6.32 7.42 -4.79
C HIS A 98 -7.76 7.04 -5.10
N TYR A 99 -8.65 7.14 -4.11
CA TYR A 99 -10.06 6.77 -4.24
C TYR A 99 -10.93 8.03 -4.32
N THR A 100 -11.87 8.05 -5.26
CA THR A 100 -12.87 9.12 -5.37
C THR A 100 -14.26 8.58 -5.69
N ARG A 101 -15.29 9.26 -5.18
CA ARG A 101 -16.70 8.92 -5.45
C ARG A 101 -17.17 9.40 -6.82
N ASN A 102 -16.51 10.40 -7.38
CA ASN A 102 -17.01 11.12 -8.55
C ASN A 102 -16.10 10.87 -9.75
N GLU A 103 -16.66 10.28 -10.81
CA GLU A 103 -15.94 10.05 -12.06
C GLU A 103 -15.37 11.36 -12.65
N ASN A 104 -16.08 12.48 -12.51
CA ASN A 104 -15.61 13.77 -13.00
C ASN A 104 -14.30 14.19 -12.35
N VAL A 105 -14.13 13.89 -11.05
CA VAL A 105 -12.87 14.14 -10.33
C VAL A 105 -11.77 13.23 -10.88
N ALA A 106 -12.06 11.96 -11.16
CA ALA A 106 -11.08 11.06 -11.77
C ALA A 106 -10.64 11.55 -13.16
N LYS A 107 -11.58 12.02 -13.98
CA LYS A 107 -11.33 12.63 -15.31
C LYS A 107 -10.53 13.92 -15.20
N GLU A 108 -10.80 14.75 -14.20
CA GLU A 108 -10.07 15.99 -13.94
C GLU A 108 -8.63 15.69 -13.53
N ILE A 109 -8.41 14.73 -12.62
CA ILE A 109 -7.06 14.28 -12.23
C ILE A 109 -6.28 13.73 -13.43
N LEU A 110 -6.95 12.99 -14.32
CA LEU A 110 -6.34 12.48 -15.54
C LEU A 110 -5.84 13.60 -16.46
N LYS A 111 -6.59 14.71 -16.53
CA LYS A 111 -6.33 15.85 -17.41
C LYS A 111 -5.35 16.86 -16.83
N GLU A 112 -5.47 17.15 -15.54
CA GLU A 112 -4.76 18.24 -14.86
C GLU A 112 -3.60 17.75 -13.97
N GLY A 113 -3.59 16.46 -13.62
CA GLY A 113 -2.67 15.91 -12.64
C GLY A 113 -3.31 15.79 -11.24
N PHE A 114 -2.56 15.21 -10.31
CA PHE A 114 -3.05 14.93 -8.97
C PHE A 114 -2.61 16.02 -7.98
N LYS A 115 -3.57 16.72 -7.38
CA LYS A 115 -3.33 17.76 -6.37
C LYS A 115 -3.15 17.11 -4.99
N PHE A 116 -2.14 17.53 -4.23
CA PHE A 116 -1.83 16.99 -2.91
C PHE A 116 -1.21 18.04 -1.99
N VAL A 117 -1.26 17.76 -0.69
CA VAL A 117 -0.65 18.59 0.36
C VAL A 117 0.47 17.80 1.04
N ASN A 118 1.64 18.40 1.16
CA ASN A 118 2.88 17.84 1.75
C ASN A 118 3.44 16.60 1.02
N SER A 119 2.66 15.52 0.91
CA SER A 119 3.06 14.27 0.24
C SER A 119 1.84 13.45 -0.17
N PHE A 120 2.04 12.45 -1.04
CA PHE A 120 0.96 11.55 -1.44
C PHE A 120 0.35 10.78 -0.26
N TYR A 121 1.12 10.45 0.78
CA TYR A 121 0.65 9.62 1.90
C TYR A 121 -0.53 10.20 2.69
N LYS A 122 -0.89 11.49 2.49
CA LYS A 122 -2.10 12.06 3.08
C LYS A 122 -3.38 11.66 2.34
N THR A 123 -3.30 11.40 1.04
CA THR A 123 -4.46 11.29 0.15
C THR A 123 -4.39 10.10 -0.81
N ALA A 124 -3.26 9.42 -0.92
CA ALA A 124 -3.04 8.27 -1.78
C ALA A 124 -2.20 7.20 -1.07
N GLU A 125 -2.51 5.94 -1.34
CA GLU A 125 -1.91 4.79 -0.69
C GLU A 125 -0.86 4.13 -1.58
N LEU A 126 0.38 4.01 -1.07
CA LEU A 126 1.42 3.23 -1.73
C LEU A 126 1.04 1.74 -1.71
N VAL A 127 1.10 1.10 -2.88
CA VAL A 127 0.77 -0.33 -3.03
C VAL A 127 1.91 -1.15 -3.64
N PHE A 128 1.87 -2.45 -3.35
CA PHE A 128 2.83 -3.44 -3.80
C PHE A 128 2.13 -4.58 -4.54
N ASN A 129 2.89 -5.31 -5.35
CA ASN A 129 2.42 -6.51 -6.06
C ASN A 129 2.26 -7.70 -5.09
N ASP A 130 1.34 -7.55 -4.14
CA ASP A 130 0.95 -8.56 -3.16
C ASP A 130 -0.58 -8.52 -3.04
N LYS A 131 -1.24 -9.60 -3.45
CA LYS A 131 -2.70 -9.69 -3.47
C LYS A 131 -3.33 -9.52 -2.08
N LEU A 132 -2.72 -10.07 -1.03
CA LEU A 132 -3.26 -9.97 0.32
C LEU A 132 -3.14 -8.53 0.84
N TYR A 133 -1.99 -7.90 0.60
CA TYR A 133 -1.78 -6.49 0.92
C TYR A 133 -2.80 -5.60 0.19
N LEU A 134 -3.01 -5.85 -1.11
CA LEU A 134 -3.95 -5.11 -1.93
C LEU A 134 -5.40 -5.25 -1.45
N VAL A 135 -5.84 -6.45 -1.06
CA VAL A 135 -7.19 -6.67 -0.50
C VAL A 135 -7.37 -5.89 0.78
N HIS A 136 -6.37 -5.92 1.67
CA HIS A 136 -6.43 -5.17 2.92
C HIS A 136 -6.59 -3.67 2.63
N ARG A 137 -5.69 -3.10 1.82
CA ARG A 137 -5.73 -1.68 1.44
C ARG A 137 -7.02 -1.29 0.74
N HIS A 138 -7.52 -2.15 -0.15
CA HIS A 138 -8.78 -1.89 -0.85
C HIS A 138 -9.95 -1.84 0.13
N ASN A 139 -10.04 -2.79 1.06
CA ASN A 139 -11.13 -2.82 2.04
C ASN A 139 -11.12 -1.61 2.98
N GLU A 140 -9.95 -1.09 3.34
CA GLU A 140 -9.82 0.13 4.16
C GLU A 140 -10.34 1.38 3.43
N HIS A 141 -10.11 1.46 2.11
CA HIS A 141 -10.28 2.70 1.35
C HIS A 141 -11.48 2.73 0.41
N LYS A 142 -12.09 1.58 0.09
CA LYS A 142 -13.24 1.52 -0.85
C LYS A 142 -14.43 2.39 -0.44
N GLN A 143 -14.58 2.69 0.85
CA GLN A 143 -15.59 3.63 1.35
C GLN A 143 -15.45 5.07 0.82
N PHE A 144 -14.25 5.46 0.37
CA PHE A 144 -13.96 6.78 -0.19
C PHE A 144 -14.43 6.93 -1.64
N GLY A 145 -14.82 5.84 -2.30
CA GLY A 145 -15.46 5.87 -3.61
C GLY A 145 -15.11 4.70 -4.49
N GLU A 146 -15.80 4.59 -5.62
CA GLU A 146 -15.70 3.47 -6.57
C GLU A 146 -14.64 3.63 -7.66
N TYR A 147 -14.19 4.87 -7.89
CA TYR A 147 -13.16 5.20 -8.87
C TYR A 147 -11.79 5.23 -8.18
N VAL A 148 -10.85 4.47 -8.72
CA VAL A 148 -9.49 4.34 -8.19
C VAL A 148 -8.52 4.86 -9.25
N ILE A 149 -7.85 5.96 -8.91
CA ILE A 149 -6.80 6.57 -9.72
C ILE A 149 -5.49 5.85 -9.40
N ILE A 150 -4.72 5.58 -10.45
CA ILE A 150 -3.39 4.97 -10.37
C ILE A 150 -2.35 6.04 -10.70
N ILE A 151 -1.52 6.38 -9.71
CA ILE A 151 -0.34 7.21 -9.87
C ILE A 151 0.86 6.26 -9.89
N SER A 152 1.72 6.35 -10.90
CA SER A 152 2.85 5.46 -11.09
C SER A 152 4.08 6.25 -11.50
N ILE A 153 5.14 6.15 -10.69
CA ILE A 153 6.41 6.86 -10.88
C ILE A 153 7.53 5.83 -10.87
N SER A 154 8.46 5.90 -11.82
CA SER A 154 9.58 4.97 -11.84
C SER A 154 10.42 5.08 -10.57
N LYS A 155 10.86 3.92 -10.04
CA LYS A 155 11.72 3.89 -8.86
C LYS A 155 13.05 4.58 -9.15
N GLU A 156 13.54 4.51 -10.39
CA GLU A 156 14.75 5.22 -10.80
C GLU A 156 14.61 6.73 -10.61
N THR A 157 13.58 7.34 -11.19
CA THR A 157 13.28 8.78 -11.05
C THR A 157 13.08 9.15 -9.59
N PHE A 158 12.24 8.41 -8.87
CA PHE A 158 11.97 8.69 -7.46
C PHE A 158 13.25 8.62 -6.61
N ASN A 159 14.07 7.58 -6.81
CA ASN A 159 15.30 7.38 -6.06
C ASN A 159 16.37 8.41 -6.42
N HIS A 160 16.41 8.89 -7.68
CA HIS A 160 17.29 9.99 -8.08
C HIS A 160 17.04 11.23 -7.21
N TYR A 161 15.81 11.74 -7.19
CA TYR A 161 15.48 12.93 -6.41
C TYR A 161 15.54 12.71 -4.90
N THR A 162 15.28 11.48 -4.42
CA THR A 162 15.52 11.11 -3.02
C THR A 162 16.99 11.31 -2.64
N ARG A 163 17.93 10.86 -3.49
CA ARG A 163 19.37 11.01 -3.26
C ARG A 163 19.80 12.47 -3.31
N GLU A 164 19.28 13.25 -4.26
CA GLU A 164 19.60 14.67 -4.36
C GLU A 164 19.12 15.46 -3.12
N LEU A 165 17.89 15.26 -2.66
CA LEU A 165 17.40 15.87 -1.41
C LEU A 165 18.23 15.46 -0.20
N SER A 166 18.68 14.19 -0.16
CA SER A 166 19.55 13.70 0.92
C SER A 166 20.90 14.40 0.94
N LYS A 167 21.50 14.70 -0.23
CA LYS A 167 22.75 15.47 -0.34
C LYS A 167 22.58 16.91 0.17
N LEU A 168 21.40 17.49 -0.04
CA LEU A 168 21.06 18.83 0.44
C LEU A 168 20.67 18.88 1.92
N GLN A 169 20.61 17.73 2.60
CA GLN A 169 20.11 17.61 3.98
C GLN A 169 18.67 18.12 4.15
N ALA A 170 17.89 18.19 3.07
CA ALA A 170 16.51 18.68 3.04
C ALA A 170 15.52 17.60 3.50
N LYS A 171 15.63 17.18 4.77
CA LYS A 171 14.86 16.04 5.33
C LYS A 171 13.34 16.29 5.43
N ASN A 172 12.91 17.54 5.35
CA ASN A 172 11.50 17.91 5.52
C ASN A 172 10.75 18.09 4.19
N ILE A 173 11.42 17.84 3.06
CA ILE A 173 10.83 17.99 1.72
C ILE A 173 10.59 16.60 1.15
N ALA A 174 9.36 16.35 0.73
CA ALA A 174 8.98 15.12 0.08
C ALA A 174 9.44 15.14 -1.38
N VAL A 175 9.82 13.99 -1.94
CA VAL A 175 10.24 13.88 -3.34
C VAL A 175 9.12 14.32 -4.27
N GLU A 176 7.89 13.99 -3.90
CA GLU A 176 6.66 14.37 -4.58
C GLU A 176 6.56 15.89 -4.78
N GLN A 177 7.04 16.71 -3.83
CA GLN A 177 7.03 18.17 -3.94
C GLN A 177 8.02 18.68 -5.01
N VAL A 178 9.15 17.99 -5.18
CA VAL A 178 10.14 18.30 -6.24
C VAL A 178 9.59 17.93 -7.61
N LEU A 179 8.87 16.80 -7.69
CA LEU A 179 8.25 16.25 -8.90
C LEU A 179 6.97 17.00 -9.30
N THR A 180 7.03 18.33 -9.36
CA THR A 180 5.93 19.21 -9.75
C THR A 180 6.35 20.17 -10.86
N GLU A 181 5.43 20.49 -11.76
CA GLU A 181 5.69 21.46 -12.84
C GLU A 181 5.03 22.81 -12.59
N ILE A 182 3.87 22.78 -11.94
CA ILE A 182 3.09 23.95 -11.61
C ILE A 182 3.55 24.47 -10.26
N PRO A 183 3.80 25.79 -10.11
CA PRO A 183 4.11 26.37 -8.82
C PRO A 183 3.05 26.05 -7.76
N GLN A 184 3.50 25.77 -6.54
CA GLN A 184 2.60 25.57 -5.41
C GLN A 184 1.75 26.83 -5.17
N TYR A 185 0.55 26.63 -4.65
CA TYR A 185 -0.31 27.71 -4.19
C TYR A 185 -0.84 27.40 -2.78
N ILE A 186 -1.25 28.43 -2.06
CA ILE A 186 -1.85 28.30 -0.73
C ILE A 186 -3.36 28.19 -0.90
N ASP A 187 -3.97 27.15 -0.35
CA ASP A 187 -5.41 26.95 -0.38
C ASP A 187 -6.15 27.74 0.72
N GLU A 188 -7.47 27.57 0.79
CA GLU A 188 -8.32 28.20 1.81
C GLU A 188 -8.01 27.74 3.25
N ASN A 189 -7.33 26.60 3.41
CA ASN A 189 -6.92 26.04 4.69
C ASN A 189 -5.50 26.47 5.09
N LEU A 190 -4.88 27.38 4.33
CA LEU A 190 -3.50 27.82 4.48
C LEU A 190 -2.48 26.68 4.30
N GLU A 191 -2.84 25.65 3.54
CA GLU A 191 -1.94 24.55 3.18
C GLU A 191 -1.31 24.79 1.80
N GLU A 192 -0.04 24.40 1.67
CA GLU A 192 0.65 24.41 0.38
C GLU A 192 0.18 23.23 -0.48
N VAL A 193 -0.46 23.54 -1.59
CA VAL A 193 -0.94 22.57 -2.57
C VAL A 193 0.04 22.45 -3.72
N TYR A 194 0.38 21.20 -4.01
CA TYR A 194 1.29 20.78 -5.06
C TYR A 194 0.52 19.96 -6.11
N THR A 195 0.98 19.97 -7.36
CA THR A 195 0.35 19.19 -8.44
C THR A 195 1.33 18.20 -9.04
N CYS A 196 1.05 16.92 -8.86
CA CYS A 196 1.72 15.82 -9.53
C CYS A 196 1.35 15.82 -11.03
N PRO A 197 2.34 15.80 -11.94
CA PRO A 197 2.10 15.82 -13.38
C PRO A 197 1.18 14.70 -13.87
N LYS A 198 0.32 15.02 -14.84
CA LYS A 198 -0.61 14.06 -15.44
C LYS A 198 0.11 12.85 -16.07
N GLN A 199 1.35 13.01 -16.49
CA GLN A 199 2.18 11.96 -17.08
C GLN A 199 2.45 10.83 -16.09
N PHE A 200 2.45 11.10 -14.78
CA PHE A 200 2.55 10.04 -13.77
C PHE A 200 1.20 9.37 -13.47
N ILE A 201 0.09 9.87 -14.02
CA ILE A 201 -1.24 9.27 -13.85
C ILE A 201 -1.42 8.22 -14.93
N LYS A 202 -1.39 6.95 -14.55
CA LYS A 202 -1.59 5.82 -15.48
C LYS A 202 -3.01 5.76 -16.01
N GLY A 203 -3.96 6.13 -15.16
CA GLY A 203 -5.38 6.11 -15.45
C GLY A 203 -6.22 5.87 -14.21
N TYR A 204 -7.47 5.47 -14.42
CA TYR A 204 -8.35 5.08 -13.32
C TYR A 204 -9.21 3.89 -13.71
N PHE A 205 -9.74 3.20 -12.71
CA PHE A 205 -10.72 2.14 -12.92
C PHE A 205 -11.88 2.26 -11.94
N ASN A 206 -13.03 1.71 -12.31
CA ASN A 206 -14.16 1.55 -11.40
C ASN A 206 -14.20 0.09 -10.94
N TYR A 207 -13.99 -0.19 -9.64
CA TYR A 207 -13.97 -1.58 -9.14
C TYR A 207 -15.36 -2.19 -8.99
N ILE A 208 -16.43 -1.43 -9.15
CA ILE A 208 -17.81 -1.93 -9.16
C ILE A 208 -18.17 -2.41 -10.57
N GLU A 209 -17.92 -1.57 -11.57
CA GLU A 209 -18.23 -1.85 -12.98
C GLU A 209 -17.16 -2.71 -13.66
N GLY A 210 -15.91 -2.59 -13.22
CA GLY A 210 -14.74 -3.19 -13.87
C GLY A 210 -14.25 -2.40 -15.08
N SER A 211 -14.72 -1.17 -15.28
CA SER A 211 -14.28 -0.30 -16.37
C SER A 211 -12.89 0.27 -16.07
N ILE A 212 -12.05 0.36 -17.10
CA ILE A 212 -10.67 0.86 -17.03
C ILE A 212 -10.51 1.97 -18.06
N ILE A 213 -9.98 3.11 -17.63
CA ILE A 213 -9.67 4.26 -18.48
C ILE A 213 -8.17 4.53 -18.38
N TYR A 214 -7.50 4.45 -19.52
CA TYR A 214 -6.06 4.70 -19.66
C TYR A 214 -5.80 6.18 -19.92
N ASN A 215 -4.73 6.71 -19.35
CA ASN A 215 -4.21 8.01 -19.74
C ASN A 215 -3.32 7.87 -20.99
N PRO A 216 -3.63 8.49 -22.14
CA PRO A 216 -2.75 8.45 -23.31
C PRO A 216 -1.42 9.18 -23.08
N ASP A 217 -1.36 10.10 -22.10
CA ASP A 217 -0.16 10.88 -21.79
C ASP A 217 0.73 10.20 -20.72
N TYR A 218 0.39 8.99 -20.28
CA TYR A 218 1.12 8.30 -19.21
C TYR A 218 2.55 7.94 -19.61
N ASP A 219 3.49 8.36 -18.77
CA ASP A 219 4.90 7.98 -18.79
C ASP A 219 5.44 7.95 -17.35
N SER A 220 5.68 6.74 -16.81
CA SER A 220 6.26 6.58 -15.47
C SER A 220 7.68 7.13 -15.35
N ASN A 221 8.40 7.27 -16.47
CA ASN A 221 9.75 7.81 -16.53
C ASN A 221 9.78 9.28 -16.91
N TYR A 222 8.64 9.98 -16.87
CA TYR A 222 8.57 11.39 -17.20
C TYR A 222 9.57 12.20 -16.37
N ILE A 223 10.37 13.01 -17.07
CA ILE A 223 11.31 13.96 -16.49
C ILE A 223 11.03 15.34 -17.07
N SER A 224 10.81 16.31 -16.19
CA SER A 224 10.66 17.71 -16.54
C SER A 224 11.87 18.50 -16.06
N ALA A 225 12.32 19.47 -16.87
CA ALA A 225 13.36 20.42 -16.46
C ALA A 225 12.97 21.19 -15.17
N LYS A 226 11.66 21.32 -14.91
CA LYS A 226 11.13 21.94 -13.69
C LYS A 226 11.51 21.20 -12.42
N PHE A 227 11.70 19.89 -12.47
CA PHE A 227 12.08 19.12 -11.28
C PHE A 227 13.47 19.53 -10.78
N ASP A 228 14.42 19.73 -11.70
CA ASP A 228 15.77 20.18 -11.37
C ASP A 228 15.79 21.65 -10.93
N GLU A 229 14.95 22.50 -11.54
CA GLU A 229 14.74 23.87 -11.08
C GLU A 229 14.21 23.89 -9.63
N ASN A 230 13.22 23.06 -9.30
CA ASN A 230 12.68 22.98 -7.94
C ASN A 230 13.73 22.52 -6.94
N LEU A 231 14.53 21.52 -7.30
CA LEU A 231 15.65 21.07 -6.49
C LEU A 231 16.69 22.18 -6.26
N SER A 232 16.95 23.01 -7.27
CA SER A 232 17.89 24.12 -7.16
C SER A 232 17.43 25.24 -6.22
N LYS A 233 16.10 25.45 -6.09
CA LYS A 233 15.52 26.45 -5.17
C LYS A 233 15.60 26.03 -3.70
N ILE A 234 15.83 24.74 -3.44
CA ILE A 234 16.00 24.17 -2.10
C ILE A 234 17.44 24.37 -1.60
N LYS A 235 18.42 24.54 -2.50
CA LYS A 235 19.82 24.84 -2.18
C LYS A 235 19.97 26.25 -1.61
#